data_AF-A0A421D4D9-F1
#
_entry.id   AF-A0A421D4D9-F1
#
_cell.length_a   1.000
_cell.length_b   1.000
_cell.length_c   1.000
_cell.angle_alpha   90.00
_cell.angle_beta   90.00
_cell.angle_gamma   90.00
#
_symmetry.space_group_name_H-M   'P 1'
#
loop_
_entity.id
_entity.type
_entity.pdbx_description
1 polymer ?
#
loop_
_entity_poly.entity_id
_entity_poly.type
_entity_poly.pdbx_seq_one_letter_code
_entity_poly.pdbx_strand_id
1 'polypeptide(L)'
;MTLSIAEKHNQAVIPTFYQCSNVYRRTAIESSIHDIRTKDQPRNNIDPEPLVKLQINTADVTANGTRSLDVTGIVGAGDDEMVKPREEQWRLILTAVLRMVAANTVDFYGKANYDSLMKAAKLDDVEHQVLGTSYRSCKLGDGTKLLVWNHEDYADSKELTSDQANLPEDPSVECCKVLKGTTSVVGVRFKDATGGEKGQYSLLLKLAQIGDVMSWSDMSDKYAIAGTVPRDGTLVTTALYVRDKKSGVYVATGSIYFQWDNVKNQVVILDQEGWPEKQLKHEDDGQNNFTITLISTQQ
;
A
#
# COMPACT_ATOMS: atom_id res chain seq x y z
N MET A 1 -4.04 21.48 64.35
CA MET A 1 -2.71 21.35 64.96
C MET A 1 -1.89 20.43 64.06
N THR A 2 -1.04 21.02 63.22
CA THR A 2 0.45 21.03 63.33
C THR A 2 1.03 19.63 63.01
N LEU A 3 1.55 19.37 61.81
CA LEU A 3 2.82 19.76 61.14
C LEU A 3 3.85 18.61 61.15
N SER A 4 4.04 18.01 59.97
CA SER A 4 5.30 17.65 59.26
C SER A 4 6.63 17.53 60.06
N ILE A 5 7.45 16.52 59.74
CA ILE A 5 8.69 16.61 58.91
C ILE A 5 9.17 15.18 58.55
N ALA A 6 9.79 15.07 57.38
CA ALA A 6 10.35 13.91 56.70
C ALA A 6 11.69 13.38 57.29
N GLU A 7 12.07 12.15 56.90
CA GLU A 7 13.43 11.92 56.37
C GLU A 7 13.52 10.63 55.52
N LYS A 8 14.28 10.75 54.42
CA LYS A 8 14.63 9.74 53.42
C LYS A 8 15.70 8.79 53.96
N HIS A 9 15.78 7.57 53.44
CA HIS A 9 17.02 7.07 52.81
C HIS A 9 16.78 5.86 51.89
N ASN A 10 17.56 5.86 50.81
CA ASN A 10 17.56 5.01 49.61
C ASN A 10 17.54 3.49 49.84
N GLN A 11 16.68 2.79 49.07
CA GLN A 11 17.04 1.50 48.46
C GLN A 11 16.62 1.51 46.99
N ALA A 12 17.58 1.19 46.12
CA ALA A 12 17.42 1.13 44.67
C ALA A 12 16.52 -0.06 44.30
N VAL A 13 15.42 0.23 43.58
CA VAL A 13 14.61 -0.80 42.91
C VAL A 13 14.93 -0.72 41.42
N ILE A 14 15.56 -1.77 40.92
CA ILE A 14 15.86 -2.00 39.50
C ILE A 14 14.54 -2.43 38.84
N PRO A 15 14.03 -1.74 37.80
CA PRO A 15 12.82 -2.18 37.11
C PRO A 15 13.13 -3.39 36.21
N THR A 16 12.38 -4.47 36.45
CA THR A 16 12.37 -5.70 35.67
C THR A 16 11.71 -5.43 34.32
N PHE A 17 12.49 -5.56 33.23
CA PHE A 17 11.97 -5.53 31.87
C PHE A 17 11.25 -6.85 31.56
N TYR A 18 9.97 -6.77 31.19
CA TYR A 18 9.26 -7.87 30.55
C TYR A 18 9.81 -8.09 29.15
N GLN A 19 10.61 -9.14 28.96
CA GLN A 19 10.94 -9.69 27.65
C GLN A 19 9.77 -10.57 27.18
N CYS A 20 8.98 -10.07 26.22
CA CYS A 20 8.12 -10.94 25.41
C CYS A 20 9.01 -11.66 24.39
N SER A 21 9.28 -12.94 24.66
CA SER A 21 9.94 -13.86 23.74
C SER A 21 9.06 -14.12 22.52
N ASN A 22 9.47 -13.59 21.37
CA ASN A 22 8.91 -13.97 20.07
C ASN A 22 9.26 -15.43 19.78
N VAL A 23 8.26 -16.30 19.83
CA VAL A 23 8.31 -17.66 19.28
C VAL A 23 8.30 -17.53 17.75
N TYR A 24 9.49 -17.47 17.15
CA TYR A 24 9.65 -17.59 15.70
C TYR A 24 9.32 -19.03 15.30
N ARG A 25 8.13 -19.25 14.72
CA ARG A 25 7.87 -20.48 13.95
C ARG A 25 8.82 -20.47 12.75
N ARG A 26 9.79 -21.39 12.75
CA ARG A 26 10.56 -21.75 11.55
C ARG A 26 9.60 -22.41 10.56
N THR A 27 9.14 -21.67 9.56
CA THR A 27 8.63 -22.28 8.34
C THR A 27 9.85 -22.73 7.54
N ALA A 28 10.06 -24.04 7.43
CA ALA A 28 11.05 -24.59 6.52
C ALA A 28 10.64 -24.22 5.10
N ILE A 29 11.42 -23.37 4.43
CA ILE A 29 11.28 -23.15 2.99
C ILE A 29 12.04 -24.31 2.35
N GLU A 30 11.29 -25.24 1.75
CA GLU A 30 11.85 -26.26 0.87
C GLU A 30 12.60 -25.56 -0.27
N SER A 31 13.88 -25.88 -0.40
CA SER A 31 14.72 -25.44 -1.52
C SER A 31 14.26 -26.16 -2.79
N SER A 32 13.43 -25.51 -3.61
CA SER A 32 13.16 -25.98 -4.96
C SER A 32 14.40 -25.74 -5.83
N ILE A 33 15.13 -26.82 -6.14
CA ILE A 33 16.20 -26.82 -7.14
C ILE A 33 15.51 -26.78 -8.51
N HIS A 34 15.65 -25.69 -9.26
CA HIS A 34 15.27 -25.66 -10.67
C HIS A 34 16.43 -26.15 -11.53
N ASP A 35 16.29 -27.37 -12.04
CA ASP A 35 17.17 -27.97 -13.06
C ASP A 35 16.89 -27.29 -14.41
N ILE A 36 17.77 -26.39 -14.84
CA ILE A 36 17.71 -25.83 -16.20
C ILE A 36 18.50 -26.78 -17.12
N ARG A 37 17.84 -27.80 -17.67
CA ARG A 37 18.37 -28.55 -18.83
C ARG A 37 17.85 -27.91 -20.11
N THR A 38 18.72 -27.21 -20.83
CA THR A 38 18.53 -26.91 -22.24
C THR A 38 18.54 -28.22 -23.03
N LYS A 39 17.48 -28.46 -23.81
CA LYS A 39 17.40 -29.58 -24.75
C LYS A 39 18.37 -29.36 -25.91
N ASP A 40 18.91 -30.47 -26.40
CA ASP A 40 19.76 -30.65 -27.58
C ASP A 40 21.25 -30.34 -27.44
N GLN A 41 22.00 -31.28 -26.82
CA GLN A 41 23.33 -31.71 -27.29
C GLN A 41 23.61 -33.19 -26.93
N PRO A 42 24.37 -33.93 -27.77
CA PRO A 42 24.56 -35.37 -27.60
C PRO A 42 25.50 -35.71 -26.43
N ARG A 43 25.21 -36.84 -25.78
CA ARG A 43 25.95 -37.40 -24.63
C ARG A 43 27.40 -37.68 -25.00
N ASN A 44 28.33 -36.92 -24.44
CA ASN A 44 29.72 -37.36 -24.24
C ASN A 44 30.05 -37.29 -22.75
N ASN A 45 30.59 -38.41 -22.24
CA ASN A 45 31.05 -38.59 -20.86
C ASN A 45 32.10 -37.53 -20.52
N ILE A 46 31.79 -36.68 -19.53
CA ILE A 46 32.75 -35.89 -18.76
C ILE A 46 32.36 -36.05 -17.29
N ASP A 47 33.36 -36.23 -16.43
CA ASP A 47 33.29 -36.38 -14.97
C ASP A 47 32.32 -35.39 -14.29
N PRO A 48 31.67 -35.75 -13.15
CA PRO A 48 30.79 -34.84 -12.44
C PRO A 48 31.61 -33.70 -11.80
N GLU A 49 31.39 -32.47 -12.26
CA GLU A 49 31.85 -31.24 -11.60
C GLU A 49 31.36 -31.16 -10.14
N PRO A 50 32.12 -30.50 -9.23
CA PRO A 50 31.72 -30.37 -7.84
C PRO A 50 30.49 -29.46 -7.69
N LEU A 51 29.45 -29.98 -7.04
CA LEU A 51 28.25 -29.24 -6.64
C LEU A 51 28.62 -28.09 -5.67
N VAL A 52 28.53 -26.84 -6.13
CA VAL A 52 28.66 -25.66 -5.28
C VAL A 52 27.40 -25.52 -4.41
N LYS A 53 27.55 -25.70 -3.09
CA LYS A 53 26.49 -25.42 -2.11
C LYS A 53 26.53 -23.93 -1.73
N LEU A 54 25.53 -23.17 -2.18
CA LEU A 54 25.31 -21.79 -1.71
C LEU A 54 24.63 -21.84 -0.33
N GLN A 55 25.36 -21.50 0.74
CA GLN A 55 24.80 -21.18 2.05
C GLN A 55 24.72 -19.66 2.21
N ILE A 56 23.52 -19.12 2.34
CA ILE A 56 23.29 -17.69 2.60
C ILE A 56 23.15 -17.52 4.12
N ASN A 57 24.19 -17.00 4.78
CA ASN A 57 24.08 -16.58 6.18
C ASN A 57 23.57 -15.14 6.25
N THR A 58 22.37 -14.96 6.77
CA THR A 58 21.76 -13.63 7.00
C THR A 58 22.00 -13.23 8.46
N ALA A 59 23.23 -12.83 8.77
CA ALA A 59 23.53 -12.13 10.01
C ALA A 59 24.13 -10.77 9.65
N ASP A 60 23.65 -9.74 10.35
CA ASP A 60 24.06 -8.33 10.35
C ASP A 60 23.28 -7.36 9.45
N VAL A 61 22.41 -6.60 10.12
CA VAL A 61 21.70 -5.41 9.62
C VAL A 61 22.28 -4.22 10.38
N THR A 62 22.99 -3.32 9.70
CA THR A 62 23.30 -1.99 10.21
C THR A 62 22.46 -0.92 9.51
N ALA A 63 22.09 0.13 10.25
CA ALA A 63 21.05 1.13 9.98
C ALA A 63 21.27 2.06 8.76
N ASN A 64 22.20 1.74 7.86
CA ASN A 64 22.30 2.34 6.54
C ASN A 64 22.35 1.17 5.57
N GLY A 65 21.35 1.03 4.70
CA GLY A 65 21.03 -0.16 3.91
C GLY A 65 22.09 -0.65 2.92
N THR A 66 23.28 -1.00 3.40
CA THR A 66 24.30 -1.73 2.67
C THR A 66 24.60 -3.00 3.46
N ARG A 67 24.06 -4.13 2.99
CA ARG A 67 24.51 -5.44 3.48
C ARG A 67 25.78 -5.80 2.72
N SER A 68 26.89 -5.97 3.43
CA SER A 68 28.06 -6.66 2.88
C SER A 68 27.76 -8.15 2.89
N LEU A 69 27.81 -8.80 1.72
CA LEU A 69 27.78 -10.27 1.63
C LEU A 69 29.23 -10.75 1.66
N ASP A 70 29.71 -11.14 2.85
CA ASP A 70 31.01 -11.78 2.99
C ASP A 70 30.93 -13.24 2.53
N VAL A 71 31.45 -13.51 1.34
CA VAL A 71 31.66 -14.87 0.83
C VAL A 71 32.87 -15.45 1.55
N THR A 72 32.66 -16.21 2.62
CA THR A 72 33.74 -16.96 3.30
C THR A 72 33.72 -18.42 2.86
N GLY A 73 34.76 -18.83 2.13
CA GLY A 73 35.11 -20.23 1.91
C GLY A 73 35.21 -20.67 0.45
N ILE A 74 36.38 -20.44 -0.18
CA ILE A 74 36.84 -21.26 -1.31
C ILE A 74 37.89 -22.21 -0.75
N VAL A 75 37.55 -23.49 -0.55
CA VAL A 75 38.55 -24.52 -0.26
C VAL A 75 39.06 -25.00 -1.62
N GLY A 76 40.18 -24.44 -2.05
CA GLY A 76 40.86 -24.84 -3.27
C GLY A 76 41.62 -26.15 -3.09
N ALA A 77 41.49 -27.04 -4.08
CA ALA A 77 42.48 -28.08 -4.34
C ALA A 77 42.91 -27.94 -5.80
N GLY A 78 44.21 -27.79 -6.02
CA GLY A 78 44.87 -28.00 -7.31
C GLY A 78 45.12 -26.75 -8.13
N ASP A 79 46.41 -26.50 -8.33
CA ASP A 79 47.01 -25.50 -9.23
C ASP A 79 46.56 -25.71 -10.69
N ASP A 80 46.10 -24.65 -11.36
CA ASP A 80 46.65 -24.10 -12.62
C ASP A 80 45.64 -23.15 -13.29
N GLU A 81 46.20 -22.14 -13.96
CA GLU A 81 45.55 -21.14 -14.83
C GLU A 81 44.54 -20.14 -14.21
N MET A 82 44.99 -18.88 -14.15
CA MET A 82 44.15 -17.70 -13.92
C MET A 82 43.02 -17.59 -14.96
N VAL A 83 41.84 -18.08 -14.61
CA VAL A 83 40.57 -17.70 -15.28
C VAL A 83 39.92 -16.55 -14.50
N LYS A 84 40.32 -15.31 -14.78
CA LYS A 84 39.46 -14.12 -14.60
C LYS A 84 38.81 -13.86 -15.97
N PRO A 85 37.49 -14.06 -16.17
CA PRO A 85 36.46 -13.31 -15.45
C PRO A 85 35.16 -14.12 -15.21
N ARG A 86 34.97 -14.68 -14.01
CA ARG A 86 33.64 -15.22 -13.59
C ARG A 86 32.93 -14.33 -12.58
N GLU A 87 33.65 -13.54 -11.78
CA GLU A 87 33.03 -12.67 -10.76
C GLU A 87 32.17 -11.53 -11.33
N GLU A 88 32.52 -10.98 -12.48
CA GLU A 88 31.79 -9.85 -13.08
C GLU A 88 30.48 -10.33 -13.73
N GLN A 89 30.48 -11.52 -14.34
CA GLN A 89 29.26 -12.19 -14.82
C GLN A 89 28.34 -12.60 -13.66
N TRP A 90 28.90 -13.13 -12.56
CA TRP A 90 28.09 -13.45 -11.38
C TRP A 90 27.53 -12.22 -10.68
N ARG A 91 28.26 -11.08 -10.62
CA ARG A 91 27.71 -9.80 -10.17
C ARG A 91 26.59 -9.31 -11.09
N LEU A 92 26.74 -9.40 -12.41
CA LEU A 92 25.69 -9.03 -13.36
C LEU A 92 24.45 -9.93 -13.23
N ILE A 93 24.64 -11.24 -13.02
CA ILE A 93 23.56 -12.20 -12.80
C ILE A 93 22.88 -11.94 -11.44
N LEU A 94 23.61 -11.68 -10.35
CA LEU A 94 23.02 -11.33 -9.05
C LEU A 94 22.28 -9.98 -9.09
N THR A 95 22.82 -9.00 -9.81
CA THR A 95 22.22 -7.67 -9.95
C THR A 95 20.95 -7.72 -10.83
N ALA A 96 20.91 -8.62 -11.81
CA ALA A 96 19.73 -8.87 -12.63
C ALA A 96 18.65 -9.72 -11.92
N VAL A 97 19.04 -10.56 -10.94
CA VAL A 97 18.12 -11.50 -10.26
C VAL A 97 17.38 -10.88 -9.07
N LEU A 98 17.89 -9.81 -8.44
CA LEU A 98 17.20 -9.15 -7.33
C LEU A 98 17.39 -7.63 -7.38
N ARG A 99 16.80 -6.96 -8.39
CA ARG A 99 16.53 -5.53 -8.23
C ARG A 99 15.42 -5.38 -7.19
N MET A 100 15.82 -5.16 -5.94
CA MET A 100 14.91 -4.78 -4.87
C MET A 100 14.38 -3.38 -5.18
N VAL A 101 13.07 -3.24 -5.20
CA VAL A 101 12.43 -1.92 -5.30
C VAL A 101 12.69 -1.16 -4.01
N ALA A 102 13.00 0.13 -4.11
CA ALA A 102 13.26 0.95 -2.94
C ALA A 102 12.01 1.02 -2.06
N ALA A 103 12.18 0.98 -0.73
CA ALA A 103 11.07 1.13 0.21
C ALA A 103 10.27 2.41 -0.08
N ASN A 104 8.95 2.37 0.16
CA ASN A 104 8.04 3.49 -0.09
C ASN A 104 7.99 3.98 -1.56
N THR A 105 8.26 3.07 -2.51
CA THR A 105 8.17 3.36 -3.96
C THR A 105 7.51 2.22 -4.71
N VAL A 106 7.08 2.49 -5.94
CA VAL A 106 6.59 1.50 -6.89
C VAL A 106 7.35 1.65 -8.19
N ASP A 107 7.93 0.54 -8.66
CA ASP A 107 8.54 0.47 -9.98
C ASP A 107 7.47 0.00 -10.98
N PHE A 108 7.18 0.81 -11.98
CA PHE A 108 6.26 0.52 -13.09
C PHE A 108 7.02 0.14 -14.36
N TYR A 109 6.54 -0.88 -15.05
CA TYR A 109 7.20 -1.49 -16.19
C TYR A 109 6.30 -1.50 -17.42
N GLY A 110 6.89 -1.28 -18.59
CA GLY A 110 6.17 -1.15 -19.86
C GLY A 110 5.73 -2.50 -20.44
N LYS A 111 6.19 -3.62 -19.88
CA LYS A 111 5.83 -4.98 -20.29
C LYS A 111 5.51 -5.86 -19.07
N ALA A 112 4.89 -7.01 -19.33
CA ALA A 112 4.68 -8.03 -18.32
C ALA A 112 6.02 -8.58 -17.78
N ASN A 113 5.96 -9.21 -16.62
CA ASN A 113 7.07 -9.81 -15.89
C ASN A 113 8.22 -8.84 -15.60
N TYR A 114 7.89 -7.57 -15.34
CA TYR A 114 8.81 -6.54 -14.89
C TYR A 114 9.90 -6.17 -15.91
N ASP A 115 9.61 -6.33 -17.20
CA ASP A 115 10.51 -5.91 -18.28
C ASP A 115 10.28 -4.44 -18.66
N SER A 116 11.36 -3.75 -19.01
CA SER A 116 11.38 -2.34 -19.39
C SER A 116 10.86 -1.40 -18.30
N LEU A 117 11.70 -1.10 -17.29
CA LEU A 117 11.36 -0.11 -16.26
C LEU A 117 11.04 1.24 -16.92
N MET A 118 9.85 1.76 -16.63
CA MET A 118 9.35 3.04 -17.14
C MET A 118 9.51 4.14 -16.10
N LYS A 119 9.11 3.86 -14.85
CA LYS A 119 9.09 4.85 -13.78
C LYS A 119 9.27 4.20 -12.41
N ALA A 120 9.99 4.90 -11.53
CA ALA A 120 9.96 4.68 -10.09
C ALA A 120 9.11 5.80 -9.45
N ALA A 121 7.91 5.47 -8.99
CA ALA A 121 6.97 6.41 -8.38
C ALA A 121 7.11 6.41 -6.85
N LYS A 122 6.99 7.58 -6.24
CA LYS A 122 7.10 7.78 -4.78
C LYS A 122 5.72 7.81 -4.13
N LEU A 123 5.67 7.74 -2.80
CA LEU A 123 4.43 7.97 -2.05
C LEU A 123 3.73 9.24 -2.52
N ASP A 124 2.41 9.16 -2.59
CA ASP A 124 1.49 10.21 -3.03
C ASP A 124 1.58 10.62 -4.50
N ASP A 125 2.46 10.00 -5.29
CA ASP A 125 2.39 10.12 -6.75
C ASP A 125 1.05 9.56 -7.23
N VAL A 126 0.37 10.33 -8.07
CA VAL A 126 -0.88 9.98 -8.73
C VAL A 126 -0.70 10.04 -10.24
N GLU A 127 -1.17 9.01 -10.93
CA GLU A 127 -1.24 8.99 -12.38
C GLU A 127 -2.60 8.49 -12.84
N HIS A 128 -3.13 9.12 -13.89
CA HIS A 128 -4.44 8.82 -14.43
C HIS A 128 -4.30 8.04 -15.73
N GLN A 129 -5.11 6.99 -15.90
CA GLN A 129 -5.26 6.27 -17.17
C GLN A 129 -3.99 5.54 -17.66
N VAL A 130 -3.09 5.13 -16.77
CA VAL A 130 -1.76 4.57 -17.11
C VAL A 130 -1.62 3.07 -16.90
N LEU A 131 -2.37 2.48 -15.97
CA LEU A 131 -2.32 1.05 -15.69
C LEU A 131 -3.10 0.29 -16.76
N GLY A 132 -2.56 -0.83 -17.24
CA GLY A 132 -3.17 -1.57 -18.34
C GLY A 132 -3.10 -0.83 -19.68
N THR A 133 -2.31 0.24 -19.79
CA THR A 133 -2.00 0.95 -21.04
C THR A 133 -0.49 1.11 -21.19
N SER A 134 0.10 2.05 -20.45
CA SER A 134 1.54 2.35 -20.43
C SER A 134 2.30 1.42 -19.49
N TYR A 135 1.66 1.02 -18.39
CA TYR A 135 2.23 0.11 -17.41
C TYR A 135 1.54 -1.26 -17.48
N ARG A 136 2.36 -2.30 -17.65
CA ARG A 136 1.93 -3.70 -17.86
C ARG A 136 2.34 -4.63 -16.73
N SER A 137 3.19 -4.17 -15.82
CA SER A 137 3.49 -4.84 -14.56
C SER A 137 4.03 -3.81 -13.57
N CYS A 138 4.00 -4.14 -12.28
CA CYS A 138 4.56 -3.29 -11.23
C CYS A 138 5.17 -4.11 -10.09
N LYS A 139 6.21 -3.57 -9.46
CA LYS A 139 6.77 -4.09 -8.22
C LYS A 139 6.64 -3.07 -7.10
N LEU A 140 6.27 -3.53 -5.92
CA LEU A 140 6.02 -2.69 -4.76
C LEU A 140 7.24 -2.77 -3.84
N GLY A 141 7.78 -1.61 -3.48
CA GLY A 141 8.80 -1.52 -2.44
C GLY A 141 8.21 -1.81 -1.07
N ASP A 142 9.06 -2.28 -0.15
CA ASP A 142 8.67 -2.57 1.22
C ASP A 142 7.86 -1.43 1.87
N GLY A 143 6.77 -1.80 2.54
CA GLY A 143 5.89 -0.85 3.22
C GLY A 143 5.02 0.00 2.29
N THR A 144 4.82 -0.41 1.03
CA THR A 144 4.02 0.31 0.03
C THR A 144 2.80 -0.51 -0.41
N LYS A 145 1.74 0.17 -0.82
CA LYS A 145 0.60 -0.42 -1.54
C LYS A 145 0.17 0.53 -2.66
N LEU A 146 -0.58 0.01 -3.64
CA LEU A 146 -1.12 0.82 -4.74
C LEU A 146 -2.65 0.86 -4.65
N LEU A 147 -3.24 2.06 -4.56
CA LEU A 147 -4.66 2.24 -4.80
C LEU A 147 -4.87 2.36 -6.30
N VAL A 148 -5.77 1.55 -6.84
CA VAL A 148 -6.15 1.54 -8.26
C VAL A 148 -7.64 1.79 -8.37
N TRP A 149 -8.06 2.63 -9.31
CA TRP A 149 -9.47 2.90 -9.54
C TRP A 149 -9.77 3.18 -11.01
N ASN A 150 -11.00 2.89 -11.42
CA ASN A 150 -11.52 3.28 -12.71
C ASN A 150 -11.80 4.80 -12.72
N HIS A 151 -11.27 5.51 -13.72
CA HIS A 151 -11.43 6.96 -13.84
C HIS A 151 -12.89 7.43 -13.96
N GLU A 152 -13.76 6.58 -14.51
CA GLU A 152 -15.19 6.87 -14.73
C GLU A 152 -16.09 6.28 -13.63
N ASP A 153 -15.64 5.23 -12.93
CA ASP A 153 -16.36 4.61 -11.81
C ASP A 153 -15.46 4.50 -10.57
N TYR A 154 -15.48 5.53 -9.71
CA TYR A 154 -14.71 5.56 -8.46
C TYR A 154 -15.14 4.50 -7.43
N ALA A 155 -16.25 3.79 -7.65
CA ALA A 155 -16.65 2.66 -6.83
C ALA A 155 -16.04 1.33 -7.30
N ASP A 156 -15.47 1.30 -8.50
CA ASP A 156 -14.59 0.23 -8.97
C ASP A 156 -13.13 0.58 -8.61
N SER A 157 -12.78 0.26 -7.37
CA SER A 157 -11.44 0.48 -6.85
C SER A 157 -10.93 -0.72 -6.06
N LYS A 158 -9.61 -0.88 -6.05
CA LYS A 158 -8.92 -1.98 -5.36
C LYS A 158 -7.57 -1.53 -4.84
N GLU A 159 -7.10 -2.23 -3.81
CA GLU A 159 -5.75 -2.06 -3.30
C GLU A 159 -4.87 -3.23 -3.73
N LEU A 160 -3.74 -2.94 -4.37
CA LEU A 160 -2.71 -3.91 -4.66
C LEU A 160 -1.66 -3.85 -3.56
N THR A 161 -1.43 -4.99 -2.90
CA THR A 161 -0.50 -5.12 -1.76
C THR A 161 0.67 -6.06 -2.06
N SER A 162 0.75 -6.53 -3.31
CA SER A 162 1.82 -7.38 -3.82
C SER A 162 2.19 -6.98 -5.23
N ASP A 163 3.39 -7.38 -5.65
CA ASP A 163 3.85 -7.26 -7.04
C ASP A 163 2.82 -7.84 -8.02
N GLN A 164 2.67 -7.18 -9.16
CA GLN A 164 1.82 -7.63 -10.26
C GLN A 164 2.69 -7.93 -11.47
N ALA A 165 2.93 -9.22 -11.74
CA ALA A 165 3.68 -9.64 -12.92
C ALA A 165 2.96 -9.33 -14.23
N ASN A 166 1.64 -9.18 -14.19
CA ASN A 166 0.84 -8.82 -15.35
C ASN A 166 -0.34 -7.95 -14.91
N LEU A 167 -0.45 -6.77 -15.51
CA LEU A 167 -1.62 -5.91 -15.44
C LEU A 167 -2.35 -6.09 -16.79
N PRO A 168 -3.55 -6.70 -16.80
CA PRO A 168 -4.25 -7.00 -18.04
C PRO A 168 -4.49 -5.74 -18.88
N GLU A 169 -4.59 -5.91 -20.20
CA GLU A 169 -5.21 -4.92 -21.08
C GLU A 169 -6.70 -4.85 -20.76
N ASP A 170 -7.03 -4.16 -19.68
CA ASP A 170 -8.37 -3.70 -19.43
C ASP A 170 -8.41 -2.19 -19.66
N PRO A 171 -9.08 -1.72 -20.73
CA PRO A 171 -9.15 -0.31 -21.07
C PRO A 171 -10.12 0.47 -20.18
N SER A 172 -10.65 -0.12 -19.10
CA SER A 172 -11.34 0.59 -18.02
C SER A 172 -10.39 1.47 -17.20
N VAL A 173 -9.59 2.27 -17.91
CA VAL A 173 -8.89 3.48 -17.48
C VAL A 173 -8.51 3.45 -16.00
N GLU A 174 -7.59 2.56 -15.67
CA GLU A 174 -7.15 2.41 -14.30
C GLU A 174 -6.15 3.53 -13.97
N CYS A 175 -6.60 4.45 -13.13
CA CYS A 175 -5.77 5.41 -12.42
C CYS A 175 -5.09 4.74 -11.22
N CYS A 176 -4.01 5.33 -10.73
CA CYS A 176 -3.33 4.82 -9.56
C CYS A 176 -2.76 5.91 -8.65
N LYS A 177 -2.66 5.58 -7.36
CA LYS A 177 -1.99 6.38 -6.33
C LYS A 177 -1.08 5.48 -5.52
N VAL A 178 0.18 5.87 -5.37
CA VAL A 178 1.14 5.17 -4.52
C VAL A 178 0.88 5.54 -3.07
N LEU A 179 0.61 4.55 -2.22
CA LEU A 179 0.29 4.75 -0.82
C LEU A 179 1.29 4.04 0.08
N LYS A 180 1.49 4.60 1.27
CA LYS A 180 2.13 3.86 2.36
C LYS A 180 1.23 2.67 2.73
N GLY A 181 1.82 1.52 3.04
CA GLY A 181 1.10 0.30 3.41
C GLY A 181 0.25 0.47 4.67
N THR A 182 0.61 1.45 5.52
CA THR A 182 -0.16 1.86 6.71
C THR A 182 -1.12 3.02 6.43
N THR A 183 -1.58 3.20 5.20
CA THR A 183 -2.67 4.11 4.85
C THR A 183 -3.96 3.33 4.72
N SER A 184 -5.09 3.87 5.14
CA SER A 184 -6.42 3.29 4.93
C SER A 184 -7.12 4.04 3.80
N VAL A 185 -7.78 3.32 2.89
CA VAL A 185 -8.65 3.94 1.87
C VAL A 185 -10.05 4.02 2.45
N VAL A 186 -10.71 5.16 2.28
CA VAL A 186 -12.05 5.41 2.78
C VAL A 186 -13.03 5.32 1.63
N GLY A 187 -14.11 4.57 1.84
CA GLY A 187 -15.22 4.48 0.89
C GLY A 187 -16.46 5.19 1.43
N VAL A 188 -17.23 5.83 0.55
CA VAL A 188 -18.57 6.32 0.88
C VAL A 188 -19.61 5.93 -0.16
N ARG A 189 -20.83 5.73 0.29
CA ARG A 189 -22.01 5.69 -0.58
C ARG A 189 -23.01 6.75 -0.15
N PHE A 190 -23.83 7.19 -1.09
CA PHE A 190 -24.76 8.30 -0.87
C PHE A 190 -26.22 7.83 -0.98
N LYS A 191 -27.02 8.15 0.04
CA LYS A 191 -28.42 7.78 0.19
C LYS A 191 -29.29 9.02 0.37
N ASP A 192 -30.53 8.96 -0.08
CA ASP A 192 -31.53 10.00 0.18
C ASP A 192 -32.66 9.49 1.09
N ALA A 193 -32.94 10.26 2.14
CA ALA A 193 -34.06 10.03 3.05
C ALA A 193 -35.11 11.17 2.98
N THR A 194 -34.96 12.12 2.05
CA THR A 194 -35.88 13.26 1.87
C THR A 194 -37.09 12.94 0.99
N GLY A 195 -37.14 11.74 0.39
CA GLY A 195 -38.20 11.30 -0.50
C GLY A 195 -38.02 11.73 -1.95
N GLY A 196 -36.80 12.14 -2.34
CA GLY A 196 -36.45 12.40 -3.73
C GLY A 196 -36.40 11.12 -4.57
N GLU A 197 -36.35 11.31 -5.88
CA GLU A 197 -36.17 10.21 -6.82
C GLU A 197 -34.72 9.66 -6.74
N LYS A 198 -34.55 8.37 -7.03
CA LYS A 198 -33.23 7.75 -7.17
C LYS A 198 -32.36 8.56 -8.15
N GLY A 199 -31.17 8.94 -7.71
CA GLY A 199 -30.21 9.75 -8.47
C GLY A 199 -30.57 11.23 -8.59
N GLN A 200 -31.53 11.73 -7.81
CA GLN A 200 -31.90 13.14 -7.81
C GLN A 200 -30.80 14.02 -7.21
N TYR A 201 -30.13 13.57 -6.16
CA TYR A 201 -29.07 14.33 -5.51
C TYR A 201 -27.70 13.74 -5.82
N SER A 202 -26.69 14.60 -5.97
CA SER A 202 -25.29 14.18 -6.02
C SER A 202 -24.54 14.66 -4.79
N LEU A 203 -23.67 13.79 -4.27
CA LEU A 203 -22.61 14.12 -3.33
C LEU A 203 -21.30 14.22 -4.12
N LEU A 204 -20.73 15.42 -4.17
CA LEU A 204 -19.42 15.70 -4.74
C LEU A 204 -18.40 15.82 -3.59
N LEU A 205 -17.30 15.10 -3.68
CA LEU A 205 -16.17 15.14 -2.76
C LEU A 205 -14.92 15.60 -3.51
N LYS A 206 -14.19 16.54 -2.92
CA LYS A 206 -12.93 17.04 -3.50
C LYS A 206 -11.73 16.40 -2.81
N LEU A 207 -11.23 15.32 -3.38
CA LEU A 207 -10.13 14.55 -2.81
C LEU A 207 -8.80 15.16 -3.26
N ALA A 208 -7.95 15.49 -2.29
CA ALA A 208 -6.59 15.94 -2.60
C ALA A 208 -5.86 14.88 -3.45
N GLN A 209 -5.26 15.33 -4.55
CA GLN A 209 -4.47 14.54 -5.52
C GLN A 209 -5.27 13.54 -6.38
N ILE A 210 -6.39 12.99 -5.90
CA ILE A 210 -7.24 12.07 -6.68
C ILE A 210 -8.20 12.84 -7.59
N GLY A 211 -8.73 13.97 -7.12
CA GLY A 211 -9.67 14.81 -7.86
C GLY A 211 -11.10 14.74 -7.34
N ASP A 212 -12.04 15.09 -8.20
CA ASP A 212 -13.46 15.22 -7.88
C ASP A 212 -14.16 13.86 -8.00
N VAL A 213 -14.70 13.36 -6.88
CA VAL A 213 -15.48 12.11 -6.84
C VAL A 213 -16.95 12.44 -6.64
N MET A 214 -17.80 11.93 -7.54
CA MET A 214 -19.25 12.16 -7.50
C MET A 214 -20.00 10.86 -7.26
N SER A 215 -20.93 10.88 -6.30
CA SER A 215 -21.84 9.78 -6.00
C SER A 215 -23.30 10.25 -6.10
N TRP A 216 -24.14 9.51 -6.81
CA TRP A 216 -25.56 9.80 -6.96
C TRP A 216 -26.39 9.05 -5.93
N SER A 217 -27.38 9.72 -5.33
CA SER A 217 -28.21 9.14 -4.27
C SER A 217 -28.92 7.88 -4.74
N ASP A 218 -28.81 6.79 -3.96
CA ASP A 218 -29.52 5.52 -4.20
C ASP A 218 -29.27 4.84 -5.54
N MET A 219 -28.27 5.27 -6.31
CA MET A 219 -27.95 4.69 -7.62
C MET A 219 -27.24 3.34 -7.49
N SER A 220 -26.37 3.20 -6.48
CA SER A 220 -25.54 2.02 -6.21
C SER A 220 -25.42 1.80 -4.70
N ASP A 221 -25.17 0.55 -4.31
CA ASP A 221 -24.79 0.18 -2.93
C ASP A 221 -23.27 0.06 -2.75
N LYS A 222 -22.49 0.24 -3.82
CA LYS A 222 -21.03 0.26 -3.78
C LYS A 222 -20.51 1.57 -3.17
N TYR A 223 -19.31 1.51 -2.59
CA TYR A 223 -18.63 2.66 -1.99
C TYR A 223 -17.64 3.26 -2.99
N ALA A 224 -17.78 4.54 -3.28
CA ALA A 224 -16.81 5.32 -4.05
C ALA A 224 -15.69 5.84 -3.12
N ILE A 225 -14.47 6.00 -3.65
CA ILE A 225 -13.34 6.54 -2.88
C ILE A 225 -13.68 7.92 -2.33
N ALA A 226 -13.53 8.11 -1.03
CA ALA A 226 -13.78 9.38 -0.33
C ALA A 226 -12.51 10.02 0.24
N GLY A 227 -11.42 9.26 0.34
CA GLY A 227 -10.14 9.76 0.84
C GLY A 227 -9.15 8.65 1.14
N THR A 228 -7.93 9.07 1.50
CA THR A 228 -6.86 8.19 1.97
C THR A 228 -6.32 8.72 3.29
N VAL A 229 -6.39 7.91 4.35
CA VAL A 229 -6.11 8.32 5.73
C VAL A 229 -4.88 7.58 6.26
N PRO A 230 -3.77 8.27 6.55
CA PRO A 230 -2.63 7.66 7.23
C PRO A 230 -3.02 7.13 8.62
N ARG A 231 -2.51 5.95 9.00
CA ARG A 231 -2.74 5.36 10.33
C ARG A 231 -1.89 5.95 11.46
N ASP A 232 -1.38 7.16 11.29
CA ASP A 232 -0.58 7.88 12.29
C ASP A 232 -1.39 8.91 13.09
N GLY A 233 -2.71 8.99 12.84
CA GLY A 233 -3.61 9.95 13.49
C GLY A 233 -3.71 11.29 12.76
N THR A 234 -3.09 11.44 11.59
CA THR A 234 -3.27 12.64 10.74
C THR A 234 -4.74 12.83 10.39
N LEU A 235 -5.24 14.05 10.58
CA LEU A 235 -6.58 14.45 10.18
C LEU A 235 -6.60 14.73 8.67
N VAL A 236 -7.55 14.13 7.97
CA VAL A 236 -7.79 14.36 6.55
C VAL A 236 -9.13 15.07 6.38
N THR A 237 -9.10 16.27 5.80
CA THR A 237 -10.29 17.05 5.51
C THR A 237 -10.61 16.98 4.02
N THR A 238 -11.87 16.69 3.70
CA THR A 238 -12.37 16.64 2.32
C THR A 238 -13.57 17.58 2.20
N ALA A 239 -13.52 18.52 1.26
CA ALA A 239 -14.66 19.38 0.98
C ALA A 239 -15.78 18.55 0.32
N LEU A 240 -17.02 18.82 0.71
CA LEU A 240 -18.20 18.15 0.18
C LEU A 240 -19.28 19.14 -0.26
N TYR A 241 -20.03 18.74 -1.29
CA TYR A 241 -21.13 19.52 -1.83
C TYR A 241 -22.27 18.57 -2.19
N VAL A 242 -23.49 18.91 -1.78
CA VAL A 242 -24.68 18.17 -2.21
C VAL A 242 -25.52 19.05 -3.10
N ARG A 243 -25.83 18.56 -4.30
CA ARG A 243 -26.54 19.31 -5.32
C ARG A 243 -27.77 18.55 -5.81
N ASP A 244 -28.90 19.24 -5.91
CA ASP A 244 -30.07 18.72 -6.61
C ASP A 244 -29.83 18.80 -8.12
N LYS A 245 -29.97 17.67 -8.81
CA LYS A 245 -29.81 17.55 -10.27
C LYS A 245 -30.84 18.37 -11.03
N LYS A 246 -32.08 18.44 -10.54
CA LYS A 246 -33.20 19.06 -11.27
C LYS A 246 -33.10 20.58 -11.21
N SER A 247 -32.95 21.14 -10.01
CA SER A 247 -32.86 22.59 -9.82
C SER A 247 -31.45 23.15 -10.01
N GLY A 248 -30.43 22.31 -9.88
CA GLY A 248 -29.03 22.75 -9.85
C GLY A 248 -28.63 23.48 -8.56
N VAL A 249 -29.49 23.52 -7.54
CA VAL A 249 -29.24 24.18 -6.25
C VAL A 249 -28.38 23.28 -5.37
N TYR A 250 -27.42 23.89 -4.65
CA TYR A 250 -26.68 23.21 -3.60
C TYR A 250 -27.54 23.15 -2.34
N VAL A 251 -27.87 21.95 -1.87
CA VAL A 251 -28.66 21.75 -0.64
C VAL A 251 -27.80 21.63 0.61
N ALA A 252 -26.53 21.24 0.44
CA ALA A 252 -25.54 21.24 1.51
C ALA A 252 -24.15 21.58 0.96
N THR A 253 -23.34 22.24 1.77
CA THR A 253 -21.93 22.52 1.49
C THR A 253 -21.18 22.46 2.80
N GLY A 254 -20.02 21.80 2.81
CA GLY A 254 -19.28 21.62 4.04
C GLY A 254 -18.00 20.83 3.85
N SER A 255 -17.58 20.15 4.89
CA SER A 255 -16.40 19.29 4.90
C SER A 255 -16.64 18.05 5.75
N ILE A 256 -15.96 16.96 5.39
CA ILE A 256 -15.89 15.73 6.16
C ILE A 256 -14.45 15.56 6.67
N TYR A 257 -14.33 15.08 7.91
CA TYR A 257 -13.08 15.01 8.66
C TYR A 257 -12.81 13.57 9.03
N PHE A 258 -11.88 12.94 8.33
CA PHE A 258 -11.49 11.56 8.58
C PHE A 258 -10.23 11.49 9.43
N GLN A 259 -10.21 10.61 10.42
CA GLN A 259 -9.02 10.33 11.22
C GLN A 259 -8.92 8.84 11.51
N TRP A 260 -7.69 8.34 11.64
CA TRP A 260 -7.47 7.01 12.17
C TRP A 260 -7.62 6.98 13.69
N ASP A 261 -8.54 6.16 14.19
CA ASP A 261 -8.71 5.88 15.61
C ASP A 261 -7.84 4.66 16.00
N ASN A 262 -6.81 4.90 16.83
CA ASN A 262 -5.89 3.86 17.27
C ASN A 262 -6.51 2.85 18.25
N VAL A 263 -7.59 3.23 18.94
CA VAL A 263 -8.28 2.35 19.90
C VAL A 263 -9.20 1.40 19.16
N LYS A 264 -9.95 1.91 18.18
CA LYS A 264 -10.86 1.12 17.34
C LYS A 264 -10.16 0.44 16.17
N ASN A 265 -8.93 0.85 15.84
CA ASN A 265 -8.14 0.37 14.71
C ASN A 265 -8.89 0.50 13.37
N GLN A 266 -9.55 1.65 13.19
CA GLN A 266 -10.33 1.98 11.99
C GLN A 266 -10.34 3.50 11.75
N VAL A 267 -10.70 3.91 10.53
CA VAL A 267 -11.03 5.31 10.25
C VAL A 267 -12.34 5.65 10.93
N VAL A 268 -12.44 6.87 11.46
CA VAL A 268 -13.66 7.47 11.98
C VAL A 268 -13.90 8.82 11.31
N ILE A 269 -15.18 9.21 11.21
CA ILE A 269 -15.57 10.59 10.90
C ILE A 269 -15.66 11.35 12.23
N LEU A 270 -15.02 12.51 12.32
CA LEU A 270 -15.08 13.37 13.49
C LEU A 270 -16.16 14.43 13.32
N ASP A 271 -16.95 14.63 14.38
CA ASP A 271 -17.86 15.77 14.50
C ASP A 271 -17.03 17.06 14.68
N GLN A 272 -17.00 17.89 13.64
CA GLN A 272 -16.22 19.12 13.56
C GLN A 272 -17.05 20.23 12.93
N GLU A 273 -16.67 21.48 13.22
CA GLU A 273 -17.24 22.65 12.54
C GLU A 273 -17.02 22.51 11.03
N GLY A 274 -18.10 22.67 10.24
CA GLY A 274 -18.09 22.52 8.79
C GLY A 274 -18.82 21.28 8.28
N TRP A 275 -19.18 20.31 9.14
CA TRP A 275 -20.13 19.27 8.76
C TRP A 275 -21.55 19.84 8.67
N PRO A 276 -22.30 19.63 7.56
CA PRO A 276 -23.67 20.14 7.40
C PRO A 276 -24.69 19.25 8.14
N GLU A 277 -24.64 19.28 9.47
CA GLU A 277 -25.42 18.40 10.38
C GLU A 277 -26.94 18.50 10.20
N LYS A 278 -27.45 19.63 9.70
CA LYS A 278 -28.89 19.81 9.46
C LYS A 278 -29.38 19.00 8.26
N GLN A 279 -28.50 18.76 7.29
CA GLN A 279 -28.83 18.13 6.02
C GLN A 279 -28.30 16.72 5.91
N LEU A 280 -27.15 16.42 6.53
CA LEU A 280 -26.46 15.15 6.38
C LEU A 280 -26.27 14.42 7.71
N LYS A 281 -26.46 13.11 7.68
CA LYS A 281 -25.94 12.17 8.68
C LYS A 281 -24.96 11.20 8.05
N HIS A 282 -24.08 10.62 8.87
CA HIS A 282 -23.21 9.55 8.45
C HIS A 282 -23.35 8.33 9.36
N GLU A 283 -23.14 7.14 8.79
CA GLU A 283 -23.16 5.85 9.48
C GLU A 283 -21.89 5.08 9.12
N ASP A 284 -21.26 4.45 10.11
CA ASP A 284 -20.08 3.60 9.91
C ASP A 284 -20.54 2.19 9.50
N ASP A 285 -20.23 1.80 8.27
CA ASP A 285 -20.55 0.48 7.71
C ASP A 285 -19.43 -0.55 7.97
N GLY A 286 -18.36 -0.15 8.66
CA GLY A 286 -17.17 -0.94 8.91
C GLY A 286 -16.18 -0.95 7.75
N GLN A 287 -14.97 -1.45 8.01
CA GLN A 287 -13.89 -1.53 7.02
C GLN A 287 -13.50 -0.18 6.38
N ASN A 288 -13.65 0.92 7.14
CA ASN A 288 -13.46 2.30 6.67
C ASN A 288 -14.46 2.74 5.58
N ASN A 289 -15.65 2.11 5.53
CA ASN A 289 -16.74 2.51 4.66
C ASN A 289 -17.82 3.24 5.44
N PHE A 290 -18.44 4.24 4.82
CA PHE A 290 -19.49 5.04 5.45
C PHE A 290 -20.68 5.27 4.52
N THR A 291 -21.87 5.29 5.09
CA THR A 291 -23.08 5.73 4.41
C THR A 291 -23.34 7.19 4.77
N ILE A 292 -23.31 8.07 3.77
CA ILE A 292 -23.73 9.45 3.91
C ILE A 292 -25.19 9.54 3.45
N THR A 293 -26.07 10.04 4.32
CA THR A 293 -27.50 10.15 4.01
C THR A 293 -27.95 11.60 4.05
N LEU A 294 -28.60 12.06 2.97
CA LEU A 294 -29.33 13.33 2.95
C LEU A 294 -30.65 13.16 3.70
N ILE A 295 -30.83 13.92 4.79
CA ILE A 295 -32.00 13.88 5.67
C ILE A 295 -32.86 15.15 5.59
N SER A 296 -32.31 16.24 5.04
CA SER A 296 -33.04 17.49 4.81
C SER A 296 -32.45 18.26 3.63
N THR A 297 -33.32 18.94 2.88
CA THR A 297 -32.94 19.89 1.82
C THR A 297 -33.04 21.35 2.25
N GLN A 298 -33.48 21.61 3.48
CA GLN A 298 -33.60 22.96 4.03
C GLN A 298 -32.23 23.46 4.49
N GLN A 299 -31.88 24.68 4.09
CA GLN A 299 -30.64 25.36 4.49
C GLN A 299 -30.77 26.04 5.85
#